data_AF-A0A528M6Z0-F1
#
_entry.id   AF-A0A528M6Z0-F1
#
_cell.length_a   1.000
_cell.length_b   1.000
_cell.length_c   1.000
_cell.angle_alpha   90.00
_cell.angle_beta   90.00
_cell.angle_gamma   90.00
#
_symmetry.space_group_name_H-M   'P 1'
#
loop_
_entity.id
_entity.type
_entity.pdbx_description
1 polymer ?
#
loop_
_entity_poly.entity_id
_entity_poly.type
_entity_poly.pdbx_seq_one_letter_code
_entity_poly.pdbx_strand_id
1 'polypeptide(L)'
;MQKAAFPAGRIEFDPEPWHRLYWEAWEALRFDRFYGAMGGEGPIPYMAIRAYAEDHDITGDDFRLFRTFMSMIDTEWLKHVAARDEADRTKGENDGQR
;
A
#
# COMPACT_ATOMS: atom_id res chain seq x y z
N MET A 1 -18.48 -15.56 -1.25
CA MET A 1 -17.41 -14.56 -1.40
C MET A 1 -16.53 -14.97 -2.57
N GLN A 2 -16.59 -14.26 -3.68
CA GLN A 2 -15.75 -14.54 -4.86
C GLN A 2 -14.33 -14.10 -4.52
N LYS A 3 -13.39 -15.05 -4.42
CA LYS A 3 -11.96 -14.74 -4.50
C LYS A 3 -11.72 -14.15 -5.88
N ALA A 4 -11.28 -12.90 -5.98
CA ALA A 4 -10.77 -12.37 -7.23
C ALA A 4 -9.64 -13.29 -7.69
N ALA A 5 -9.88 -14.02 -8.78
CA ALA A 5 -8.88 -14.88 -9.39
C ALA A 5 -7.85 -13.98 -10.05
N PHE A 6 -6.72 -13.76 -9.37
CA PHE A 6 -5.54 -13.22 -10.04
C PHE A 6 -5.26 -14.13 -11.25
N PRO A 7 -5.09 -13.57 -12.46
CA PRO A 7 -4.91 -14.38 -13.65
C PRO A 7 -3.65 -15.24 -13.48
N ALA A 8 -3.79 -16.55 -13.64
CA ALA A 8 -2.70 -17.53 -13.56
C ALA A 8 -1.71 -17.43 -14.75
N GLY A 9 -1.78 -16.35 -15.53
CA GLY A 9 -0.91 -16.05 -16.67
C GLY A 9 0.14 -15.01 -16.29
N ARG A 10 1.24 -15.00 -17.04
CA ARG A 10 2.24 -13.94 -16.97
C ARG A 10 1.52 -12.62 -17.29
N ILE A 11 1.45 -11.69 -16.33
CA ILE A 11 0.93 -10.35 -16.60
C ILE A 11 1.95 -9.69 -17.54
N GLU A 12 1.59 -9.51 -18.81
CA GLU A 12 2.30 -8.56 -19.67
C GLU A 12 1.97 -7.17 -19.16
N PHE A 13 2.94 -6.56 -18.50
CA PHE A 13 2.84 -5.21 -17.93
C PHE A 13 3.75 -4.29 -18.73
N ASP A 14 3.16 -3.33 -19.43
CA ASP A 14 3.91 -2.24 -20.04
C ASP A 14 3.92 -1.05 -19.06
N PRO A 15 5.07 -0.69 -18.47
CA PRO A 15 5.15 0.39 -17.50
C PRO A 15 4.91 1.74 -18.18
N GLU A 16 3.67 2.21 -18.12
CA GLU A 16 3.34 3.60 -18.43
C GLU A 16 4.07 4.60 -17.50
N PRO A 17 4.40 5.82 -17.99
CA PRO A 17 5.10 6.84 -17.19
C PRO A 17 4.38 7.19 -15.87
N TRP A 18 3.06 7.13 -15.85
CA TRP A 18 2.28 7.43 -14.65
C TRP A 18 2.46 6.37 -13.55
N HIS A 19 2.79 5.12 -13.88
CA HIS A 19 3.09 4.10 -12.86
C HIS A 19 4.32 4.46 -12.03
N ARG A 20 5.32 5.08 -12.68
CA ARG A 20 6.55 5.52 -12.02
C ARG A 20 6.27 6.56 -10.95
N LEU A 21 5.38 7.53 -11.23
CA LEU A 21 4.96 8.55 -10.28
C LEU A 21 4.42 7.92 -8.98
N TYR A 22 3.49 6.98 -9.09
CA TYR A 22 2.89 6.36 -7.90
C TYR A 22 3.85 5.43 -7.17
N TRP A 23 4.74 4.74 -7.89
CA TRP A 23 5.75 3.91 -7.27
C TRP A 23 6.76 4.74 -6.47
N GLU A 24 7.27 5.83 -7.06
CA GLU A 24 8.18 6.77 -6.39
C GLU A 24 7.50 7.44 -5.18
N ALA A 25 6.24 7.86 -5.33
CA ALA A 25 5.46 8.41 -4.23
C ALA A 25 5.24 7.41 -3.09
N TRP A 26 4.93 6.17 -3.43
CA TRP A 26 4.76 5.10 -2.45
C TRP A 26 6.05 4.84 -1.66
N GLU A 27 7.18 4.70 -2.34
CA GLU A 27 8.48 4.50 -1.69
C GLU A 27 8.86 5.67 -0.79
N ALA A 28 8.55 6.91 -1.20
CA ALA A 28 8.78 8.09 -0.38
C ALA A 28 7.90 8.12 0.89
N LEU A 29 6.62 7.74 0.76
CA LEU A 29 5.60 7.96 1.80
C LEU A 29 5.35 6.77 2.72
N ARG A 30 5.71 5.55 2.32
CA ARG A 30 5.32 4.32 3.04
C ARG A 30 5.79 4.26 4.49
N PHE A 31 6.82 5.01 4.87
CA PHE A 31 7.36 5.05 6.23
C PHE A 31 6.84 6.21 7.08
N ASP A 32 6.10 7.16 6.49
CA ASP A 32 5.46 8.27 7.22
C ASP A 32 4.19 7.85 7.97
N ARG A 33 3.84 6.55 7.88
CA ARG A 33 2.67 5.99 8.55
C ARG A 33 2.89 5.83 10.05
N PHE A 34 1.76 5.83 10.77
CA PHE A 34 1.77 5.49 12.19
C PHE A 34 1.92 3.97 12.39
N TYR A 35 2.78 3.59 13.32
CA TYR A 35 2.92 2.21 13.80
C TYR A 35 2.30 2.09 15.19
N GLY A 36 1.27 1.25 15.32
CA GLY A 36 0.60 1.01 16.59
C GLY A 36 1.51 0.29 17.61
N ALA A 37 1.19 0.43 18.90
CA ALA A 37 1.96 -0.16 20.00
C ALA A 37 2.11 -1.69 19.95
N MET A 38 1.24 -2.37 19.19
CA MET A 38 1.29 -3.82 18.95
C MET A 38 1.80 -4.17 17.54
N GLY A 39 2.53 -3.27 16.89
CA GLY A 39 3.19 -3.51 15.59
C GLY A 39 2.30 -3.35 14.35
N GLY A 40 1.07 -2.87 14.49
CA GLY A 40 0.15 -2.68 13.36
C GLY A 40 0.45 -1.43 12.52
N GLU A 41 0.45 -1.58 11.20
CA GLU A 41 0.60 -0.47 10.26
C GLU A 41 -0.72 0.30 10.07
N GLY A 42 -0.68 1.62 10.25
CA GLY A 42 -1.78 2.52 9.91
C GLY A 42 -1.73 3.00 8.45
N PRO A 43 -2.79 3.68 7.98
CA PRO A 43 -2.78 4.30 6.66
C PRO A 43 -1.79 5.46 6.58
N ILE A 44 -1.32 5.78 5.37
CA ILE A 44 -0.48 6.97 5.12
C ILE A 44 -1.30 8.23 5.47
N PRO A 45 -0.77 9.13 6.32
CA PRO A 45 -1.48 10.34 6.70
C PRO A 45 -1.78 11.24 5.48
N TYR A 46 -2.97 11.85 5.47
CA TYR A 46 -3.32 12.86 4.46
C TYR A 46 -2.26 13.96 4.35
N MET A 47 -1.71 14.41 5.47
CA MET A 47 -0.71 15.46 5.50
C MET A 47 0.59 15.07 4.78
N ALA A 48 1.01 13.81 4.86
CA ALA A 48 2.18 13.31 4.14
C ALA A 48 1.91 13.27 2.63
N ILE A 49 0.75 12.75 2.22
CA ILE A 49 0.31 12.75 0.81
C ILE A 49 0.22 14.18 0.26
N ARG A 50 -0.32 15.12 1.06
CA ARG A 50 -0.44 16.54 0.68
C ARG A 50 0.92 17.20 0.54
N ALA A 51 1.84 16.97 1.47
CA ALA A 51 3.19 17.53 1.39
C ALA A 51 3.94 17.05 0.14
N TYR A 52 3.90 15.74 -0.14
CA TYR A 52 4.48 15.19 -1.37
C TYR A 52 3.83 15.80 -2.62
N ALA A 53 2.51 15.95 -2.63
CA ALA A 53 1.81 16.56 -3.76
C ALA A 53 2.26 18.03 -3.97
N GLU A 54 2.43 18.80 -2.89
CA GLU A 54 2.91 20.18 -2.94
C GLU A 54 4.36 20.27 -3.45
N ASP A 55 5.25 19.39 -2.98
CA ASP A 55 6.66 19.33 -3.41
C ASP A 55 6.83 18.95 -4.90
N HIS A 56 5.80 18.36 -5.50
CA HIS A 56 5.79 17.87 -6.88
C HIS A 56 4.79 18.60 -7.80
N ASP A 57 4.27 19.77 -7.37
CA ASP A 57 3.30 20.58 -8.12
C ASP A 57 1.99 19.85 -8.51
N ILE A 58 1.64 18.78 -7.78
CA ILE A 58 0.40 18.01 -7.99
C ILE A 58 -0.74 18.74 -7.26
N THR A 59 -1.59 19.45 -8.01
CA THR A 59 -2.61 20.35 -7.43
C THR A 59 -4.00 20.13 -8.04
N GLY A 60 -5.02 20.79 -7.47
CA GLY A 60 -6.36 20.79 -8.05
C GLY A 60 -6.97 19.39 -8.19
N ASP A 61 -7.44 19.07 -9.39
CA ASP A 61 -8.05 17.77 -9.69
C ASP A 61 -7.01 16.64 -9.80
N ASP A 62 -5.78 16.95 -10.20
CA ASP A 62 -4.68 15.98 -10.20
C ASP A 62 -4.35 15.54 -8.78
N PHE A 63 -4.41 16.45 -7.80
CA PHE A 63 -4.28 16.08 -6.39
C PHE A 63 -5.40 15.14 -5.93
N ARG A 64 -6.65 15.37 -6.35
CA ARG A 64 -7.76 14.46 -6.00
C ARG A 64 -7.52 13.07 -6.56
N LEU A 65 -7.05 12.99 -7.81
CA LEU A 65 -6.74 11.74 -8.48
C LEU A 65 -5.56 11.03 -7.81
N PHE A 66 -4.46 11.75 -7.59
CA PHE A 66 -3.26 11.26 -6.93
C PHE A 66 -3.57 10.70 -5.54
N ARG A 67 -4.29 11.45 -4.70
CA ARG A 67 -4.72 11.01 -3.38
C ARG A 67 -5.58 9.75 -3.45
N THR A 68 -6.47 9.66 -4.43
CA THR A 68 -7.35 8.49 -4.62
C THR A 68 -6.53 7.24 -4.91
N PHE A 69 -5.62 7.31 -5.89
CA PHE A 69 -4.76 6.18 -6.24
C PHE A 69 -3.78 5.81 -5.11
N MET A 70 -3.15 6.78 -4.47
CA MET A 70 -2.29 6.53 -3.31
C MET A 70 -3.03 5.82 -2.18
N SER A 71 -4.29 6.20 -1.93
CA SER A 71 -5.13 5.54 -0.91
C SER A 71 -5.49 4.10 -1.29
N MET A 72 -5.68 3.82 -2.58
CA MET A 72 -5.93 2.45 -3.06
C MET A 72 -4.69 1.56 -2.92
N ILE A 73 -3.52 2.06 -3.31
CA ILE A 73 -2.23 1.36 -3.13
C ILE A 73 -2.01 1.04 -1.65
N ASP A 74 -2.20 2.05 -0.78
CA ASP A 74 -2.04 1.88 0.66
C ASP A 74 -3.03 0.87 1.26
N THR A 75 -4.27 0.88 0.79
CA THR A 75 -5.29 -0.10 1.22
C THR A 75 -4.89 -1.52 0.87
N GLU A 76 -4.38 -1.75 -0.35
CA GLU A 76 -3.92 -3.09 -0.76
C GLU A 76 -2.66 -3.52 -0.01
N TRP A 77 -1.74 -2.60 0.29
CA TRP A 77 -0.59 -2.89 1.13
C TRP A 77 -1.00 -3.32 2.55
N LEU A 78 -1.91 -2.59 3.19
CA LEU A 78 -2.38 -2.93 4.53
C LEU A 78 -3.05 -4.30 4.57
N LYS A 79 -3.80 -4.67 3.52
CA LYS A 79 -4.35 -6.04 3.39
C LYS A 79 -3.24 -7.08 3.26
N HIS A 80 -2.20 -6.80 2.47
CA HIS A 80 -1.05 -7.68 2.29
C HIS A 80 -0.31 -7.91 3.62
N VAL A 81 -0.02 -6.84 4.36
CA VAL A 81 0.63 -6.91 5.68
C VAL A 81 -0.23 -7.71 6.66
N ALA A 82 -1.53 -7.40 6.77
CA ALA A 82 -2.43 -8.13 7.66
C ALA A 82 -2.48 -9.63 7.34
N ALA A 83 -2.51 -10.00 6.05
CA ALA A 83 -2.51 -11.40 5.63
C ALA A 83 -1.18 -12.10 5.96
N ARG A 84 -0.04 -11.41 5.81
CA ARG A 84 1.28 -11.93 6.18
C ARG A 84 1.37 -12.17 7.70
N ASP A 85 0.98 -11.18 8.50
CA ASP A 85 1.09 -11.25 9.95
C ASP A 85 0.21 -12.37 10.53
N GLU A 86 -0.96 -12.64 9.93
CA GLU A 86 -1.81 -13.77 10.29
C GLU A 86 -1.18 -15.13 9.92
N ALA A 87 -0.54 -15.21 8.75
CA ALA A 87 0.15 -16.43 8.32
C ALA A 87 1.33 -16.76 9.24
N ASP A 88 2.06 -15.74 9.70
CA ASP A 88 3.19 -15.91 10.62
C ASP A 88 2.72 -16.31 12.03
N ARG A 89 1.61 -15.73 12.52
CA ARG A 89 0.97 -16.17 13.78
C ARG A 89 0.58 -17.65 13.73
N THR A 90 -0.08 -18.07 12.65
CA THR A 90 -0.52 -19.46 12.45
C THR A 90 0.66 -20.45 12.40
N LYS A 91 1.80 -20.05 11.82
CA LYS A 91 3.01 -20.90 11.81
C LYS A 91 3.59 -21.06 13.21
N GLY A 92 3.72 -19.96 13.96
CA GLY A 92 4.26 -20.00 15.33
C GLY A 92 3.45 -20.89 16.28
N GLU A 93 2.12 -20.88 16.15
CA GLU A 93 1.23 -21.77 16.91
C GLU A 93 1.47 -23.25 16.57
N ASN A 94 1.58 -23.59 15.29
CA ASN A 94 1.83 -24.97 14.84
C ASN A 94 3.21 -25.51 15.25
N ASP A 95 4.24 -24.66 15.29
CA ASP A 95 5.60 -25.04 15.70
C ASP A 95 5.72 -25.19 17.23
N GLY A 96 4.97 -24.40 18.01
CA GLY A 96 4.95 -24.50 19.47
C GLY A 96 4.15 -25.69 20.02
N GLN A 97 3.37 -26.37 19.18
CA GLN A 97 2.52 -27.50 19.55
C GLN A 97 3.15 -28.87 19.23
N ARG A 98 4.40 -28.89 18.75
CA ARG A 98 5.20 -30.10 18.42
C ARG A 98 6.22 -30.46 19.48
#